data_AF-A0AAE0FCL0-F1
#
_entry.id   AF-A0AAE0FCL0-F1
#
_cell.length_a   1.000
_cell.length_b   1.000
_cell.length_c   1.000
_cell.angle_alpha   90.00
_cell.angle_beta   90.00
_cell.angle_gamma   90.00
#
_symmetry.space_group_name_H-M   'P 1'
#
loop_
_entity.id
_entity.type
_entity.pdbx_description
1 polymer ?
#
loop_
_entity_poly.entity_id
_entity_poly.type
_entity_poly.pdbx_seq_one_letter_code
_entity_poly.pdbx_strand_id
1 'polypeptide(L)'
;MSEALVAQDGPHCQCQEGWYGDDCNQHVMNTTSYLPSQSALAPCSEHLSDARRLDDHLQKTQHPGRCDVNHLRPAKAPVTGFGSILLHMVKCLSLTFKAGYMYEVPEGTLAVFTQAGSPDRPCDQSLRCYSRPASDCAPSVQEMAKYTGAVKAKKDKKNKKTPHIGHLQPTVYKGKQVRDCPTLGTNKKKEPLDTVPDGFEKRSLFWYHSKLLGYLWQPITSLATSLAKAKEEISWEHPIIAMHVRHGDSCKDHRGQRQCRSFEDYLVAARSLKGRQKNRAADSHGWNS
;
A
#
# COMPACT_ATOMS: atom_id res chain seq x y z
N MET A 1 -8.26 11.33 34.71
CA MET A 1 -8.10 11.98 33.40
C MET A 1 -6.63 12.36 33.25
N SER A 2 -6.04 12.20 32.05
CA SER A 2 -4.71 12.67 31.61
C SER A 2 -3.45 11.80 31.82
N GLU A 3 -3.47 10.52 31.41
CA GLU A 3 -2.21 9.81 31.06
C GLU A 3 -1.95 9.71 29.54
N ALA A 4 -2.95 10.00 28.70
CA ALA A 4 -2.89 9.73 27.25
C ALA A 4 -2.20 10.81 26.39
N LEU A 5 -1.82 11.96 26.97
CA LEU A 5 -1.21 13.08 26.24
C LEU A 5 0.24 13.28 26.71
N VAL A 6 1.18 13.28 25.77
CA VAL A 6 2.56 13.67 26.03
C VAL A 6 2.78 15.05 25.42
N ALA A 7 3.17 16.01 26.25
CA ALA A 7 3.62 17.31 25.78
C ALA A 7 5.00 17.14 25.12
N GLN A 8 5.13 17.59 23.87
CA GLN A 8 6.41 17.85 23.23
C GLN A 8 6.61 19.36 23.12
N ASP A 9 7.86 19.80 22.95
CA ASP A 9 8.22 21.21 22.77
C ASP A 9 7.48 21.82 21.56
N GLY A 10 6.33 22.45 21.82
CA GLY A 10 5.46 23.09 20.83
C GLY A 10 3.97 23.06 21.18
N PRO A 11 3.10 23.72 20.38
CA PRO A 11 1.65 23.81 20.63
C PRO A 11 0.86 22.55 20.22
N HIS A 12 1.52 21.42 19.98
CA HIS A 12 0.89 20.20 19.49
C HIS A 12 1.03 19.07 20.51
N CYS A 13 -0.09 18.52 20.95
CA CYS A 13 -0.10 17.31 21.76
C CYS A 13 -0.01 16.08 20.86
N GLN A 14 0.87 15.14 21.18
CA GLN A 14 0.84 13.80 20.60
C GLN A 14 0.18 12.84 21.60
N CYS A 15 -0.65 11.95 21.07
CA CYS A 15 -1.18 10.83 21.84
C CYS A 15 -0.02 9.90 22.25
N GLN A 16 -0.08 9.37 23.47
CA GLN A 16 0.79 8.26 23.85
C GLN A 16 0.66 7.09 22.88
N GLU A 17 1.70 6.27 22.76
CA GLU A 17 1.70 5.07 21.92
C GLU A 17 0.47 4.20 22.24
N GLY A 18 -0.32 3.88 21.21
CA GLY A 18 -1.57 3.14 21.35
C GLY A 18 -2.82 4.00 21.54
N TRP A 19 -2.73 5.32 21.70
CA TRP A 19 -3.88 6.23 21.76
C TRP A 19 -4.08 7.03 20.44
N TYR A 20 -5.33 7.32 20.08
CA TYR A 20 -5.75 8.05 18.87
C TYR A 20 -7.06 8.83 19.09
N GLY A 21 -7.45 9.63 18.09
CA GLY A 21 -8.60 10.55 18.16
C GLY A 21 -8.17 11.99 18.40
N ASP A 22 -9.06 12.96 18.14
CA ASP A 22 -8.77 14.41 18.20
C ASP A 22 -8.32 14.88 19.60
N ASP A 23 -8.64 14.11 20.64
CA ASP A 23 -8.34 14.33 22.05
C ASP A 23 -7.61 13.14 22.70
N CYS A 24 -7.07 12.21 21.90
CA CYS A 24 -6.40 10.99 22.38
C CYS A 24 -7.25 10.14 23.33
N ASN A 25 -8.59 10.16 23.18
CA ASN A 25 -9.50 9.42 24.05
C ASN A 25 -9.75 7.97 23.60
N GLN A 26 -9.22 7.54 22.46
CA GLN A 26 -9.37 6.18 21.96
C GLN A 26 -8.07 5.41 22.13
N HIS A 27 -8.05 4.31 22.87
CA HIS A 27 -6.88 3.43 22.94
C HIS A 27 -7.09 2.25 21.99
N VAL A 28 -6.16 1.97 21.08
CA VAL A 28 -6.22 0.90 20.05
C VAL A 28 -6.59 -0.46 20.66
N MET A 29 -6.17 -0.76 21.89
CA MET A 29 -6.49 -2.05 22.54
C MET A 29 -7.82 -2.04 23.30
N ASN A 30 -8.33 -0.88 23.71
CA ASN A 30 -9.49 -0.77 24.60
C ASN A 30 -10.73 -0.26 23.88
N THR A 31 -10.56 0.58 22.86
CA THR A 31 -11.64 1.19 22.11
C THR A 31 -11.73 0.55 20.75
N THR A 32 -12.73 -0.32 20.60
CA THR A 32 -13.04 -0.99 19.33
C THR A 32 -13.59 -0.03 18.29
N SER A 33 -13.71 1.26 18.56
CA SER A 33 -14.31 2.32 17.72
C SER A 33 -13.62 2.54 16.37
N TYR A 34 -12.38 2.06 16.19
CA TYR A 34 -11.77 1.94 14.85
C TYR A 34 -12.49 0.88 13.99
N LEU A 35 -13.19 -0.06 14.62
CA LEU A 35 -14.26 -0.85 14.02
C LEU A 35 -15.56 -0.08 14.30
N PRO A 36 -16.35 0.30 13.29
CA PRO A 36 -17.57 1.05 13.53
C PRO A 36 -18.43 0.34 14.59
N SER A 37 -18.80 1.05 15.67
CA SER A 37 -19.82 0.54 16.60
C SER A 37 -21.09 0.35 15.79
N GLN A 38 -21.80 -0.77 15.98
CA GLN A 38 -23.04 -1.04 15.24
C GLN A 38 -24.07 0.10 15.37
N SER A 39 -23.99 0.90 16.44
CA SER A 39 -24.82 2.08 16.70
C SER A 39 -24.37 3.37 15.98
N ALA A 40 -23.14 3.43 15.45
CA ALA A 40 -22.60 4.55 14.66
C ALA A 40 -22.26 4.13 13.23
N LEU A 41 -22.92 3.07 12.75
CA LEU A 41 -23.01 2.81 11.32
C LEU A 41 -23.82 3.97 10.74
N ALA A 42 -23.13 5.04 10.31
CA ALA A 42 -23.68 5.87 9.25
C ALA A 42 -24.21 4.87 8.20
N PRO A 43 -25.45 5.04 7.72
CA PRO A 43 -26.11 4.03 6.90
C PRO A 43 -25.13 3.60 5.83
N CYS A 44 -24.96 2.29 5.64
CA CYS A 44 -23.92 1.72 4.77
C CYS A 44 -23.84 2.41 3.41
N SER A 45 -24.95 3.00 2.95
CA SER A 45 -25.05 3.89 1.80
C SER A 45 -23.99 5.00 1.74
N GLU A 46 -23.69 5.74 2.82
CA GLU A 46 -22.75 6.87 2.77
C GLU A 46 -21.28 6.42 2.69
N HIS A 47 -20.93 5.36 3.42
CA HIS A 47 -19.58 4.77 3.32
C HIS A 47 -19.35 4.12 1.95
N LEU A 48 -20.39 3.44 1.44
CA LEU A 48 -20.35 2.85 0.11
C LEU A 48 -20.34 3.93 -0.98
N SER A 49 -21.01 5.08 -0.79
CA SER A 49 -21.01 6.15 -1.77
C SER A 49 -19.62 6.79 -1.91
N ASP A 50 -18.91 7.05 -0.81
CA ASP A 50 -17.56 7.61 -0.89
C ASP A 50 -16.56 6.60 -1.46
N ALA A 51 -16.66 5.33 -1.05
CA ALA A 51 -15.84 4.27 -1.63
C ALA A 51 -16.05 4.17 -3.14
N ARG A 52 -17.31 4.09 -3.59
CA ARG A 52 -17.66 4.03 -5.02
C ARG A 52 -17.19 5.27 -5.76
N ARG A 53 -17.40 6.46 -5.21
CA ARG A 53 -16.97 7.71 -5.83
C ARG A 53 -15.45 7.78 -5.99
N LEU A 54 -14.69 7.29 -5.01
CA LEU A 54 -13.23 7.19 -5.13
C LEU A 54 -12.83 6.14 -6.18
N ASP A 55 -13.46 4.97 -6.15
CA ASP A 55 -13.21 3.89 -7.11
C ASP A 55 -13.53 4.34 -8.54
N ASP A 56 -14.66 5.02 -8.77
CA ASP A 56 -15.07 5.58 -10.07
C ASP A 56 -14.07 6.64 -10.55
N HIS A 57 -13.59 7.50 -9.65
CA HIS A 57 -12.59 8.51 -9.99
C HIS A 57 -11.25 7.86 -10.32
N LEU A 58 -10.82 6.85 -9.56
CA LEU A 58 -9.62 6.06 -9.89
C LEU A 58 -9.77 5.39 -11.27
N GLN A 59 -10.89 4.72 -11.53
CA GLN A 59 -11.17 4.06 -12.80
C GLN A 59 -11.09 5.06 -13.97
N LYS A 60 -11.79 6.20 -13.85
CA LYS A 60 -11.79 7.24 -14.88
C LYS A 60 -10.39 7.81 -15.16
N THR A 61 -9.60 8.04 -14.11
CA THR A 61 -8.26 8.63 -14.24
C THR A 61 -7.24 7.63 -14.77
N GLN A 62 -7.32 6.36 -14.33
CA GLN A 62 -6.34 5.33 -14.65
C GLN A 62 -6.65 4.55 -15.94
N HIS A 63 -7.89 4.53 -16.40
CA HIS A 63 -8.33 3.82 -17.59
C HIS A 63 -8.98 4.78 -18.60
N PRO A 64 -8.26 5.82 -19.08
CA PRO A 64 -8.82 6.69 -20.09
C PRO A 64 -8.96 5.95 -21.42
N GLY A 65 -9.99 6.29 -22.21
CA GLY A 65 -10.17 5.71 -23.54
C GLY A 65 -9.01 5.99 -24.51
N ARG A 66 -8.11 6.94 -24.19
CA ARG A 66 -6.87 7.20 -24.92
C ARG A 66 -5.73 7.47 -23.95
N CYS A 67 -4.63 6.75 -24.13
CA CYS A 67 -3.42 6.93 -23.33
C CYS A 67 -2.64 8.16 -23.78
N ASP A 68 -2.45 9.12 -22.88
CA ASP A 68 -1.45 10.18 -23.02
C ASP A 68 -0.23 9.86 -22.18
N VAL A 69 0.84 9.47 -22.86
CA VAL A 69 2.13 9.13 -22.25
C VAL A 69 2.74 10.29 -21.45
N ASN A 70 2.40 11.55 -21.76
CA ASN A 70 2.84 12.71 -20.99
C ASN A 70 2.15 12.81 -19.63
N HIS A 71 1.00 12.16 -19.49
CA HIS A 71 0.21 12.08 -18.26
C HIS A 71 0.43 10.77 -17.50
N LEU A 72 1.33 9.90 -17.98
CA LEU A 72 1.70 8.68 -17.30
C LEU A 72 2.89 8.90 -16.37
N ARG A 73 2.84 8.33 -15.17
CA ARG A 73 3.86 8.45 -14.14
C ARG A 73 4.24 7.05 -13.62
N PRO A 74 5.33 6.46 -14.13
CA PRO A 74 5.87 5.25 -13.55
C PRO A 74 6.50 5.55 -12.19
N ALA A 75 6.38 4.62 -11.24
CA ALA A 75 7.16 4.68 -10.00
C ALA A 75 8.20 3.59 -9.95
N LYS A 76 9.44 3.99 -9.67
CA LYS A 76 10.51 3.06 -9.36
C LYS A 76 10.36 2.58 -7.91
N ALA A 77 10.25 1.26 -7.73
CA ALA A 77 10.19 0.71 -6.38
C ALA A 77 11.56 0.82 -5.66
N PRO A 78 11.55 1.15 -4.35
CA PRO A 78 12.73 1.10 -3.53
C PRO A 78 13.22 -0.34 -3.35
N VAL A 79 14.53 -0.51 -3.16
CA VAL A 79 15.16 -1.80 -2.81
C VAL A 79 14.93 -2.05 -1.33
N THR A 80 13.77 -2.62 -0.97
CA THR A 80 13.34 -2.81 0.42
C THR A 80 12.36 -3.99 0.55
N GLY A 81 11.84 -4.22 1.75
CA GLY A 81 10.84 -5.25 2.03
C GLY A 81 9.52 -5.00 1.29
N PHE A 82 8.79 -6.07 0.99
CA PHE A 82 7.60 -6.04 0.12
C PHE A 82 6.53 -5.05 0.60
N GLY A 83 6.23 -5.04 1.91
CA GLY A 83 5.28 -4.08 2.49
C GLY A 83 5.70 -2.62 2.32
N SER A 84 7.00 -2.32 2.38
CA SER A 84 7.52 -0.97 2.16
C SER A 84 7.46 -0.56 0.69
N ILE A 85 7.61 -1.52 -0.24
CA ILE A 85 7.35 -1.29 -1.67
C ILE A 85 5.88 -0.94 -1.89
N LEU A 86 4.94 -1.71 -1.34
CA LEU A 86 3.50 -1.44 -1.47
C LEU A 86 3.12 -0.05 -0.92
N LEU A 87 3.62 0.31 0.26
CA LEU A 87 3.39 1.64 0.83
C LEU A 87 3.96 2.76 -0.06
N HIS A 88 5.14 2.54 -0.64
CA HIS A 88 5.72 3.48 -1.61
C HIS A 88 4.84 3.63 -2.85
N MET A 89 4.28 2.53 -3.37
CA MET A 89 3.36 2.57 -4.51
C MET A 89 2.06 3.29 -4.19
N VAL A 90 1.44 3.02 -3.03
CA VAL A 90 0.22 3.71 -2.58
C VAL A 90 0.45 5.21 -2.51
N LYS A 91 1.59 5.60 -1.94
CA LYS A 91 2.04 6.98 -1.89
C LYS A 91 2.17 7.59 -3.29
N CYS A 92 2.82 6.88 -4.21
CA CYS A 92 3.00 7.37 -5.57
C CYS A 92 1.68 7.48 -6.31
N LEU A 93 0.82 6.47 -6.23
CA LEU A 93 -0.53 6.50 -6.76
C LEU A 93 -1.32 7.69 -6.21
N SER A 94 -1.25 7.96 -4.90
CA SER A 94 -1.93 9.12 -4.30
C SER A 94 -1.47 10.44 -4.92
N LEU A 95 -0.17 10.67 -5.00
CA LEU A 95 0.40 11.90 -5.57
C LEU A 95 0.05 12.06 -7.04
N THR A 96 0.15 11.00 -7.83
CA THR A 96 -0.19 11.04 -9.26
C THR A 96 -1.68 11.26 -9.46
N PHE A 97 -2.51 10.60 -8.65
CA PHE A 97 -3.96 10.75 -8.69
C PHE A 97 -4.42 12.16 -8.36
N LYS A 98 -3.89 12.77 -7.28
CA LYS A 98 -4.18 14.17 -6.92
C LYS A 98 -3.82 15.15 -8.04
N ALA A 99 -2.73 14.87 -8.75
CA ALA A 99 -2.29 15.67 -9.88
C ALA A 99 -3.01 15.35 -11.21
N GLY A 100 -4.02 14.49 -11.21
CA GLY A 100 -4.77 14.09 -12.40
C GLY A 100 -3.97 13.25 -13.40
N TYR A 101 -2.92 12.57 -12.94
CA TYR A 101 -2.06 11.71 -13.75
C TYR A 101 -2.41 10.23 -13.57
N MET A 102 -2.10 9.47 -14.62
CA MET A 102 -2.10 8.01 -14.59
C MET A 102 -0.84 7.50 -13.87
N TYR A 103 -0.99 6.44 -13.12
CA TYR A 103 0.03 5.74 -12.38
C TYR A 103 0.32 4.39 -13.05
N GLU A 104 1.59 4.06 -13.20
CA GLU A 104 1.98 2.76 -13.74
C GLU A 104 3.04 2.09 -12.87
N VAL A 105 2.94 0.76 -12.74
CA VAL A 105 3.96 -0.04 -12.07
C VAL A 105 4.86 -0.65 -13.15
N PRO A 106 6.12 -0.20 -13.26
CA PRO A 106 7.02 -0.70 -14.28
C PRO A 106 7.47 -2.14 -14.00
N GLU A 107 8.02 -2.77 -15.03
CA GLU A 107 8.70 -4.06 -14.93
C GLU A 107 9.84 -4.03 -13.91
N GLY A 108 10.17 -5.18 -13.34
CA GLY A 108 11.28 -5.31 -12.38
C GLY A 108 11.04 -4.67 -11.01
N THR A 109 9.84 -4.15 -10.75
CA THR A 109 9.46 -3.57 -9.46
C THR A 109 9.65 -4.54 -8.28
N LEU A 110 9.45 -5.84 -8.51
CA LEU A 110 9.65 -6.91 -7.54
C LEU A 110 10.94 -7.71 -7.79
N ALA A 111 11.91 -7.16 -8.51
CA ALA A 111 13.15 -7.87 -8.86
C ALA A 111 13.92 -8.45 -7.66
N VAL A 112 13.76 -7.88 -6.46
CA VAL A 112 14.37 -8.40 -5.23
C VAL A 112 13.65 -9.63 -4.67
N PHE A 113 12.39 -9.86 -5.02
CA PHE A 113 11.56 -10.98 -4.56
C PHE A 113 11.49 -12.12 -5.57
N THR A 114 11.73 -11.81 -6.84
CA THR A 114 11.71 -12.77 -7.93
C THR A 114 13.13 -13.06 -8.36
N GLN A 115 13.56 -14.32 -8.30
CA GLN A 115 14.85 -14.70 -8.88
C GLN A 115 14.85 -14.38 -10.37
N ALA A 116 15.67 -13.41 -10.76
CA ALA A 116 15.78 -13.02 -12.15
C ALA A 116 16.35 -14.17 -12.99
N GLY A 117 15.66 -14.51 -14.08
CA GLY A 117 16.19 -15.43 -15.09
C GLY A 117 15.87 -16.92 -14.90
N SER A 118 14.85 -17.29 -14.12
CA SER A 118 14.29 -18.64 -14.25
C SER A 118 13.59 -18.74 -15.62
N PRO A 119 14.08 -19.57 -16.57
CA PRO A 119 13.53 -19.66 -17.92
C PRO A 119 12.07 -20.12 -17.93
N ASP A 120 11.62 -20.74 -16.84
CA ASP A 120 10.25 -21.27 -16.67
C ASP A 120 9.30 -20.28 -15.97
N ARG A 121 9.73 -19.05 -15.68
CA ARG A 121 8.86 -18.03 -15.07
C ARG A 121 8.47 -16.97 -16.09
N PRO A 122 7.24 -17.00 -16.63
CA PRO A 122 6.79 -16.12 -17.70
C PRO A 122 6.56 -14.67 -17.26
N CYS A 123 6.94 -14.28 -16.04
CA CYS A 123 6.58 -12.98 -15.49
C CYS A 123 7.75 -12.01 -15.35
N ASP A 124 7.49 -10.76 -15.73
CA ASP A 124 8.39 -9.59 -15.82
C ASP A 124 8.87 -9.03 -14.46
N GLN A 125 8.76 -9.81 -13.39
CA GLN A 125 9.15 -9.41 -12.03
C GLN A 125 8.43 -8.14 -11.56
N SER A 126 7.24 -7.85 -12.07
CA SER A 126 6.43 -6.71 -11.66
C SER A 126 5.29 -7.13 -10.73
N LEU A 127 4.55 -6.15 -10.22
CA LEU A 127 3.30 -6.42 -9.50
C LEU A 127 2.27 -7.12 -10.39
N ARG A 128 2.33 -6.92 -11.72
CA ARG A 128 1.37 -7.44 -12.70
C ARG A 128 1.35 -8.97 -12.76
N CYS A 129 2.38 -9.63 -12.22
CA CYS A 129 2.40 -11.08 -12.01
C CYS A 129 1.30 -11.57 -11.07
N TYR A 130 0.83 -10.69 -10.19
CA TYR A 130 -0.02 -11.01 -9.06
C TYR A 130 -1.27 -10.15 -9.04
N SER A 131 -1.16 -8.89 -9.46
CA SER A 131 -2.26 -7.93 -9.50
C SER A 131 -2.63 -7.53 -10.92
N ARG A 132 -3.86 -7.05 -11.09
CA ARG A 132 -4.28 -6.38 -12.32
C ARG A 132 -3.40 -5.14 -12.55
N PRO A 133 -3.18 -4.72 -13.81
CA PRO A 133 -2.51 -3.46 -14.10
C PRO A 133 -3.23 -2.31 -13.41
N ALA A 134 -2.47 -1.35 -12.89
CA ALA A 134 -3.03 -0.15 -12.28
C ALA A 134 -3.60 0.83 -13.31
N SER A 135 -3.37 0.61 -14.60
CA SER A 135 -3.85 1.40 -15.73
C SER A 135 -3.87 0.54 -17.00
N ASP A 136 -4.80 0.80 -17.92
CA ASP A 136 -4.80 0.17 -19.26
C ASP A 136 -3.71 0.74 -20.17
N CYS A 137 -3.02 1.79 -19.75
CA CYS A 137 -1.93 2.41 -20.51
C CYS A 137 -0.59 1.70 -20.32
N ALA A 138 -0.54 0.67 -19.49
CA ALA A 138 0.61 -0.21 -19.26
C ALA A 138 1.39 -0.65 -20.53
N PRO A 139 0.75 -1.12 -21.62
CA PRO A 139 1.46 -1.61 -22.81
C PRO A 139 2.24 -0.53 -23.55
N SER A 140 1.75 0.71 -23.51
CA SER A 140 2.39 1.84 -24.20
C SER A 140 3.78 2.18 -23.62
N VAL A 141 4.06 1.83 -22.35
CA VAL A 141 5.38 2.04 -21.73
C VAL A 141 6.43 1.08 -22.26
N GLN A 142 6.08 -0.19 -22.47
CA GLN A 142 6.98 -1.21 -23.02
C GLN A 142 7.33 -0.90 -24.48
N GLU A 143 6.35 -0.45 -25.26
CA GLU A 143 6.59 0.03 -26.62
C GLU A 143 7.49 1.27 -26.62
N MET A 144 7.27 2.23 -25.72
CA MET A 144 8.14 3.40 -25.62
C MET A 144 9.57 3.09 -25.13
N ALA A 145 9.76 2.10 -24.26
CA ALA A 145 11.09 1.62 -23.89
C ALA A 145 11.85 1.04 -25.10
N LYS A 146 11.14 0.37 -26.02
CA LYS A 146 11.70 -0.11 -27.29
C LYS A 146 12.08 1.05 -28.23
N TYR A 147 11.27 2.10 -28.32
CA TYR A 147 11.58 3.28 -29.14
C TYR A 147 12.74 4.13 -28.61
N THR A 148 12.95 4.16 -27.29
CA THR A 148 14.06 4.91 -26.67
C THR A 148 15.36 4.12 -26.58
N GLY A 149 15.30 2.79 -26.56
CA GLY A 149 16.46 1.88 -26.62
C GLY A 149 17.19 1.83 -27.97
N ALA A 150 16.63 2.41 -29.04
CA ALA A 150 17.30 2.58 -30.33
C ALA A 150 18.34 3.72 -30.34
N VAL A 151 18.56 4.41 -29.22
CA VAL A 151 19.68 5.34 -29.05
C VAL A 151 20.95 4.56 -28.73
N LYS A 152 21.51 3.95 -29.79
CA LYS A 152 22.88 3.46 -29.97
C LYS A 152 23.68 3.33 -28.66
N ALA A 153 23.76 2.11 -28.12
CA ALA A 153 24.89 1.70 -27.30
C ALA A 153 26.17 2.01 -28.11
N LYS A 154 26.82 3.14 -27.83
CA LYS A 154 28.16 3.39 -28.33
C LYS A 154 29.01 2.25 -27.77
N LYS A 155 29.44 1.36 -28.66
CA LYS A 155 30.44 0.33 -28.36
C LYS A 155 31.71 1.05 -27.90
N ASP A 156 31.83 1.32 -26.61
CA ASP A 156 33.13 1.57 -25.99
C ASP A 156 33.90 0.25 -25.96
N LYS A 157 34.45 -0.09 -27.14
CA LYS A 157 35.50 -1.08 -27.31
C LYS A 157 36.72 -0.56 -26.56
N LYS A 158 36.90 -0.93 -25.29
CA LYS A 158 38.20 -1.13 -24.58
C LYS A 158 38.01 -0.97 -23.07
N ASN A 159 37.39 -1.93 -22.40
CA ASN A 159 37.89 -2.37 -21.09
C ASN A 159 37.23 -3.68 -20.67
N LYS A 160 38.00 -4.77 -20.75
CA LYS A 160 37.65 -6.06 -20.15
C LYS A 160 37.86 -5.97 -18.64
N LYS A 161 36.89 -5.45 -17.90
CA LYS A 161 36.76 -5.71 -16.46
C LYS A 161 35.39 -6.33 -16.22
N THR A 162 35.37 -7.35 -15.38
CA THR A 162 34.24 -8.20 -15.01
C THR A 162 32.95 -7.40 -14.84
N PRO A 163 31.81 -7.88 -15.37
CA PRO A 163 30.54 -7.19 -15.20
C PRO A 163 30.12 -7.33 -13.74
N HIS A 164 30.37 -6.30 -12.93
CA HIS A 164 29.50 -6.07 -11.79
C HIS A 164 28.07 -5.95 -12.34
N ILE A 165 27.10 -6.59 -11.68
CA ILE A 165 25.68 -6.41 -11.94
C ILE A 165 25.40 -4.93 -11.77
N GLY A 166 25.53 -4.19 -12.87
CA GLY A 166 25.31 -2.77 -12.91
C GLY A 166 23.85 -2.55 -12.62
N HIS A 167 23.56 -1.67 -11.66
CA HIS A 167 22.26 -1.07 -11.53
C HIS A 167 21.77 -0.68 -12.92
N LEU A 168 20.75 -1.39 -13.42
CA LEU A 168 20.02 -1.00 -14.62
C LEU A 168 19.48 0.40 -14.35
N GLN A 169 20.18 1.41 -14.86
CA GLN A 169 19.67 2.77 -14.87
C GLN A 169 18.61 2.84 -15.95
N PRO A 170 17.35 3.21 -15.63
CA PRO A 170 16.35 3.41 -16.65
C PRO A 170 16.87 4.45 -17.64
N THR A 171 16.85 4.09 -18.92
CA THR A 171 17.29 4.94 -20.02
C THR A 171 16.51 6.25 -20.00
N VAL A 172 17.26 7.34 -19.82
CA VAL A 172 16.77 8.72 -19.84
C VAL A 172 16.04 8.99 -21.15
N TYR A 173 14.72 9.22 -21.08
CA TYR A 173 13.92 9.79 -22.17
C TYR A 173 14.52 11.14 -22.57
N LYS A 174 15.14 11.21 -23.76
CA LYS A 174 15.60 12.49 -24.33
C LYS A 174 14.40 13.26 -24.89
N GLY A 175 13.76 14.07 -24.05
CA GLY A 175 12.74 15.04 -24.49
C GLY A 175 12.09 15.81 -23.35
N LYS A 176 11.69 15.12 -22.28
CA LYS A 176 11.31 15.65 -20.96
C LYS A 176 11.49 14.46 -20.02
N GLN A 177 12.29 14.58 -18.97
CA GLN A 177 12.43 13.50 -18.00
C GLN A 177 11.03 13.09 -17.56
N VAL A 178 10.67 11.82 -17.80
CA VAL A 178 9.56 11.19 -17.10
C VAL A 178 9.89 11.37 -15.63
N ARG A 179 9.17 12.27 -14.96
CA ARG A 179 9.44 12.56 -13.56
C ARG A 179 9.05 11.28 -12.84
N ASP A 180 10.05 10.60 -12.29
CA ASP A 180 9.82 9.58 -11.27
C ASP A 180 8.83 10.18 -10.26
N CYS A 181 7.91 9.35 -9.77
CA CYS A 181 7.05 9.70 -8.63
C CYS A 181 7.85 10.57 -7.67
N PRO A 182 7.47 11.86 -7.48
CA PRO A 182 8.38 12.85 -6.97
C PRO A 182 9.01 12.35 -5.69
N THR A 183 10.31 12.07 -5.76
CA THR A 183 11.08 11.78 -4.57
C THR A 183 10.93 13.00 -3.68
N LEU A 184 10.64 12.77 -2.39
CA LEU A 184 10.27 13.76 -1.37
C LEU A 184 11.24 14.95 -1.18
N GLY A 185 12.30 15.07 -1.98
CA GLY A 185 13.15 16.25 -2.09
C GLY A 185 13.27 16.60 -3.56
N THR A 186 12.80 17.76 -4.01
CA THR A 186 13.49 19.01 -3.72
C THR A 186 12.57 20.18 -4.06
N ASN A 187 12.26 20.99 -3.06
CA ASN A 187 11.97 22.42 -3.13
C ASN A 187 11.01 22.91 -4.23
N LYS A 188 9.70 22.88 -3.92
CA LYS A 188 8.75 24.01 -4.04
C LYS A 188 7.34 23.49 -3.74
N LYS A 189 6.85 23.75 -2.52
CA LYS A 189 5.55 23.32 -1.95
C LYS A 189 5.34 21.80 -1.99
N LYS A 190 5.81 21.10 -0.95
CA LYS A 190 5.46 19.70 -0.72
C LYS A 190 3.96 19.67 -0.42
N GLU A 191 3.16 19.20 -1.37
CA GLU A 191 1.80 18.79 -1.06
C GLU A 191 1.90 17.73 0.05
N PRO A 192 1.21 17.90 1.19
CA PRO A 192 1.42 17.01 2.32
C PRO A 192 0.92 15.63 1.91
N LEU A 193 1.79 14.64 2.01
CA LEU A 193 1.43 13.25 1.74
C LEU A 193 0.33 12.74 2.67
N ASP A 194 0.19 13.42 3.80
CA ASP A 194 -0.66 13.04 4.91
C ASP A 194 -2.04 13.70 4.83
N THR A 195 -2.40 14.21 3.65
CA THR A 195 -3.73 14.78 3.38
C THR A 195 -4.59 13.85 2.55
N VAL A 196 -5.85 13.72 2.93
CA VAL A 196 -6.88 13.09 2.10
C VAL A 196 -7.32 14.11 1.03
N PRO A 197 -7.53 13.70 -0.25
CA PRO A 197 -7.97 14.64 -1.29
C PRO A 197 -9.32 15.28 -1.00
N ASP A 198 -9.55 16.44 -1.62
CA ASP A 198 -10.82 17.17 -1.54
C ASP A 198 -12.02 16.27 -1.91
N GLY A 199 -13.13 16.47 -1.20
CA GLY A 199 -14.32 15.64 -1.25
C GLY A 199 -14.29 14.42 -0.32
N PHE A 200 -13.13 13.97 0.15
CA PHE A 200 -12.99 12.83 1.07
C PHE A 200 -12.46 13.22 2.45
N GLU A 201 -12.46 14.51 2.80
CA GLU A 201 -11.86 15.08 4.02
C GLU A 201 -12.45 14.50 5.31
N LYS A 202 -13.71 14.03 5.26
CA LYS A 202 -14.38 13.34 6.39
C LYS A 202 -13.82 11.93 6.64
N ARG A 203 -12.92 11.43 5.79
CA ARG A 203 -12.33 10.10 5.89
C ARG A 203 -10.92 10.23 6.45
N SER A 204 -10.49 9.20 7.17
CA SER A 204 -9.11 9.16 7.68
C SER A 204 -8.12 8.88 6.55
N LEU A 205 -6.87 9.31 6.74
CA LEU A 205 -5.76 8.96 5.85
C LEU A 205 -5.61 7.45 5.69
N PHE A 206 -5.83 6.70 6.78
CA PHE A 206 -5.81 5.23 6.76
C PHE A 206 -6.87 4.64 5.83
N TRP A 207 -8.11 5.14 5.89
CA TRP A 207 -9.19 4.70 4.99
C TRP A 207 -8.80 4.94 3.52
N TYR A 208 -8.32 6.14 3.23
CA TYR A 208 -7.94 6.54 1.88
C TYR A 208 -6.79 5.68 1.33
N HIS A 209 -5.70 5.53 2.10
CA HIS A 209 -4.58 4.66 1.69
C HIS A 209 -4.97 3.18 1.56
N SER A 210 -5.89 2.70 2.39
CA SER A 210 -6.40 1.33 2.29
C SER A 210 -7.20 1.12 1.00
N LYS A 211 -7.95 2.13 0.54
CA LYS A 211 -8.62 2.09 -0.77
C LYS A 211 -7.65 2.07 -1.94
N LEU A 212 -6.64 2.93 -1.92
CA LEU A 212 -5.57 2.93 -2.93
C LEU A 212 -4.81 1.60 -2.95
N LEU A 213 -4.50 1.02 -1.79
CA LEU A 213 -3.86 -0.28 -1.71
C LEU A 213 -4.76 -1.38 -2.27
N GLY A 214 -6.06 -1.37 -1.94
CA GLY A 214 -7.04 -2.31 -2.49
C GLY A 214 -7.16 -2.22 -4.01
N TYR A 215 -7.05 -1.01 -4.58
CA TYR A 215 -7.00 -0.79 -6.02
C TYR A 215 -5.72 -1.38 -6.65
N LEU A 216 -4.54 -1.13 -6.07
CA LEU A 216 -3.27 -1.66 -6.57
C LEU A 216 -3.15 -3.17 -6.43
N TRP A 217 -3.78 -3.75 -5.41
CA TRP A 217 -3.64 -5.16 -5.04
C TRP A 217 -4.82 -6.02 -5.48
N GLN A 218 -5.53 -5.62 -6.54
CA GLN A 218 -6.59 -6.44 -7.13
C GLN A 218 -5.97 -7.69 -7.78
N PRO A 219 -6.24 -8.91 -7.29
CA PRO A 219 -5.57 -10.09 -7.81
C PRO A 219 -5.97 -10.38 -9.27
N ILE A 220 -5.03 -10.89 -10.06
CA ILE A 220 -5.37 -11.54 -11.33
C ILE A 220 -6.12 -12.84 -11.07
N THR A 221 -6.82 -13.36 -12.08
CA THR A 221 -7.65 -14.57 -11.96
C THR A 221 -6.88 -15.75 -11.40
N SER A 222 -5.65 -16.00 -11.86
CA SER A 222 -4.85 -17.14 -11.37
C SER A 222 -4.52 -17.02 -9.88
N LEU A 223 -4.07 -15.85 -9.42
CA LEU A 223 -3.80 -15.62 -8.00
C LEU A 223 -5.09 -15.72 -7.16
N ALA A 224 -6.20 -15.15 -7.64
CA ALA A 224 -7.48 -15.25 -6.96
C ALA A 224 -7.93 -16.71 -6.78
N THR A 225 -7.78 -17.54 -7.81
CA THR A 225 -8.06 -18.99 -7.74
C THR A 225 -7.13 -19.69 -6.76
N SER A 226 -5.82 -19.41 -6.79
CA SER A 226 -4.87 -19.98 -5.83
C SER A 226 -5.20 -19.59 -4.39
N LEU A 227 -5.62 -18.35 -4.15
CA LEU A 227 -6.05 -17.89 -2.83
C LEU A 227 -7.34 -18.56 -2.36
N ALA A 228 -8.30 -18.78 -3.27
CA ALA A 228 -9.54 -19.49 -2.94
C ALA A 228 -9.25 -20.95 -2.55
N LYS A 229 -8.42 -21.64 -3.32
CA LYS A 229 -7.97 -23.00 -3.02
C LYS A 229 -7.22 -23.07 -1.68
N ALA A 230 -6.27 -22.17 -1.43
CA ALA A 230 -5.54 -22.14 -0.17
C ALA A 230 -6.46 -21.91 1.04
N LYS A 231 -7.53 -21.11 0.89
CA LYS A 231 -8.55 -20.92 1.93
C LYS A 231 -9.35 -22.18 2.21
N GLU A 232 -9.71 -22.94 1.16
CA GLU A 232 -10.39 -24.22 1.30
C GLU A 232 -9.51 -25.25 2.03
N GLU A 233 -8.23 -25.35 1.65
CA GLU A 233 -7.26 -26.29 2.22
C GLU A 233 -7.03 -26.10 3.72
N ILE A 234 -7.13 -24.87 4.22
CA ILE A 234 -6.98 -24.54 5.65
C ILE A 234 -8.32 -24.43 6.39
N SER A 235 -9.43 -24.80 5.74
CA SER A 235 -10.79 -24.67 6.28
C SER A 235 -11.06 -23.28 6.84
N TRP A 236 -10.76 -22.25 6.03
CA TRP A 236 -10.87 -20.85 6.43
C TRP A 236 -12.34 -20.45 6.69
N GLU A 237 -12.74 -20.44 7.97
CA GLU A 237 -14.11 -20.16 8.38
C GLU A 237 -14.19 -19.11 9.49
N HIS A 238 -15.17 -18.20 9.40
CA HIS A 238 -15.36 -17.13 10.38
C HIS A 238 -16.05 -17.63 11.66
N PRO A 239 -15.75 -17.02 12.83
CA PRO A 239 -14.87 -15.87 13.05
C PRO A 239 -13.39 -16.21 13.18
N ILE A 240 -12.52 -15.35 12.65
CA ILE A 240 -11.06 -15.54 12.62
C ILE A 240 -10.36 -14.33 13.26
N ILE A 241 -9.35 -14.60 14.09
CA ILE A 241 -8.39 -13.60 14.55
C ILE A 241 -7.07 -13.90 13.84
N ALA A 242 -6.72 -13.04 12.87
CA ALA A 242 -5.43 -13.14 12.20
C ALA A 242 -4.33 -12.58 13.10
N MET A 243 -3.21 -13.30 13.21
CA MET A 243 -2.03 -12.85 13.94
C MET A 243 -0.82 -12.88 13.00
N HIS A 244 -0.12 -11.75 12.91
CA HIS A 244 1.13 -11.65 12.17
C HIS A 244 2.27 -11.37 13.15
N VAL A 245 3.12 -12.37 13.38
CA VAL A 245 4.27 -12.28 14.27
C VAL A 245 5.51 -12.14 13.41
N ARG A 246 6.11 -10.94 13.42
CA ARG A 246 7.32 -10.66 12.65
C ARG A 246 8.56 -10.84 13.53
N HIS A 247 9.36 -11.87 13.23
CA HIS A 247 10.66 -12.13 13.84
C HIS A 247 11.81 -11.90 12.84
N GLY A 248 13.05 -12.17 13.25
CA GLY A 248 14.24 -12.10 12.39
C GLY A 248 14.92 -10.73 12.41
N ASP A 249 15.15 -10.16 11.22
CA ASP A 249 15.82 -8.87 11.00
C ASP A 249 15.18 -7.71 11.77
N SER A 250 13.90 -7.84 12.07
CA SER A 250 13.09 -6.82 12.71
C SER A 250 13.24 -6.78 14.22
N CYS A 251 13.82 -7.82 14.82
CA CYS A 251 14.03 -7.92 16.26
C CYS A 251 15.41 -7.42 16.73
N LYS A 252 16.25 -6.99 15.79
CA LYS A 252 17.57 -6.45 16.05
C LYS A 252 17.80 -5.28 15.10
N ASP A 253 17.10 -4.17 15.31
CA ASP A 253 17.64 -2.93 14.76
C ASP A 253 18.86 -2.51 15.61
N HIS A 254 19.83 -1.88 14.96
CA HIS A 254 21.05 -1.35 15.58
C HIS A 254 20.76 -0.29 16.66
N ARG A 255 19.50 0.09 16.84
CA ARG A 255 19.02 1.11 17.78
C ARG A 255 18.32 0.48 19.00
N GLY A 256 18.13 -0.85 19.03
CA GLY A 256 17.41 -1.56 20.09
C GLY A 256 15.94 -1.15 20.24
N GLN A 257 15.35 -0.46 19.27
CA GLN A 257 13.99 0.11 19.40
C GLN A 257 12.90 -0.94 19.22
N ARG A 258 13.20 -2.05 18.54
CA ARG A 258 12.24 -3.13 18.30
C ARG A 258 12.56 -4.34 19.16
N GLN A 259 11.69 -4.61 20.12
CA GLN A 259 11.77 -5.80 20.95
C GLN A 259 10.97 -6.95 20.33
N CYS A 260 11.63 -8.11 20.18
CA CYS A 260 10.97 -9.35 19.84
C CYS A 260 10.02 -9.73 20.99
N ARG A 261 8.74 -9.91 20.69
CA ARG A 261 7.75 -10.41 21.67
C ARG A 261 7.53 -11.91 21.50
N SER A 262 7.22 -12.56 22.61
CA SER A 262 6.86 -13.98 22.64
C SER A 262 5.53 -14.20 21.92
N PHE A 263 5.24 -15.43 21.51
CA PHE A 263 3.95 -15.74 20.89
C PHE A 263 2.80 -15.59 21.90
N GLU A 264 3.08 -15.92 23.16
CA GLU A 264 2.18 -15.83 24.30
C GLU A 264 1.63 -14.41 24.48
N ASP A 265 2.45 -13.39 24.26
CA ASP A 265 2.03 -11.97 24.33
C ASP A 265 0.88 -11.67 23.35
N TYR A 266 0.91 -12.24 22.14
CA TYR A 266 -0.15 -12.08 21.14
C TYR A 266 -1.41 -12.88 21.51
N LEU A 267 -1.24 -14.06 22.11
CA LEU A 267 -2.37 -14.90 22.55
C LEU A 267 -3.22 -14.22 23.63
N VAL A 268 -2.61 -13.40 24.49
CA VAL A 268 -3.36 -12.60 25.48
C VAL A 268 -4.34 -11.66 24.78
N ALA A 269 -3.90 -10.93 23.77
CA ALA A 269 -4.75 -10.04 22.98
C ALA A 269 -5.85 -10.81 22.22
N ALA A 270 -5.49 -11.93 21.59
CA ALA A 270 -6.44 -12.77 20.86
C ALA A 270 -7.54 -13.35 21.77
N ARG A 271 -7.17 -13.83 22.97
CA ARG A 271 -8.14 -14.31 23.98
C ARG A 271 -9.07 -13.21 24.45
N SER A 272 -8.54 -12.00 24.67
CA SER A 272 -9.34 -10.82 25.05
C SER A 272 -10.37 -10.47 23.98
N LEU A 273 -9.96 -10.43 22.70
CA LEU A 273 -10.87 -10.19 21.56
C LEU A 273 -11.96 -11.26 21.45
N LYS A 274 -11.58 -12.54 21.59
CA LYS A 274 -12.54 -13.66 21.59
C LYS A 274 -13.56 -13.55 22.72
N GLY A 275 -13.14 -13.13 23.92
CA GLY A 275 -14.03 -12.88 25.05
C GLY A 275 -15.07 -11.78 24.76
N ARG A 276 -14.62 -10.65 24.21
CA ARG A 276 -15.51 -9.53 23.83
C ARG A 276 -16.55 -9.93 22.77
N GLN A 277 -16.17 -10.77 21.81
CA GLN A 277 -17.09 -11.23 20.77
C GLN A 277 -18.24 -12.08 21.34
N LYS A 278 -17.95 -12.95 22.31
CA LYS A 278 -18.98 -13.78 22.98
C LYS A 278 -20.00 -12.93 23.72
N ASN A 279 -19.53 -11.91 24.46
CA ASN A 279 -20.42 -11.04 25.23
C ASN A 279 -21.36 -10.26 24.31
N ARG A 280 -20.88 -9.74 23.17
CA ARG A 280 -21.75 -9.06 22.19
C ARG A 280 -22.83 -9.96 21.61
N ALA A 281 -22.52 -11.23 21.34
CA ALA A 281 -23.52 -12.17 20.85
C ALA A 281 -24.63 -12.39 21.89
N ALA A 282 -24.28 -12.48 23.18
CA ALA A 282 -25.26 -12.57 24.27
C ALA A 282 -26.14 -11.32 24.39
N ASP A 283 -25.54 -10.12 24.33
CA ASP A 283 -26.28 -8.86 24.44
C ASP A 283 -27.27 -8.65 23.29
N SER A 284 -26.92 -9.10 22.08
CA SER A 284 -27.78 -8.98 20.90
C SER A 284 -29.05 -9.85 20.94
N HIS A 285 -29.12 -10.83 21.85
CA HIS A 285 -30.29 -11.69 22.02
C HIS A 285 -31.25 -11.18 23.11
N GLY A 286 -30.86 -10.16 23.89
CA GLY A 286 -31.68 -9.58 24.96
C GLY A 286 -32.66 -8.49 24.52
N TRP A 287 -32.74 -8.16 23.23
CA TRP A 287 -33.54 -7.04 22.71
C TRP A 287 -34.89 -7.44 22.08
N ASN A 288 -35.32 -8.69 22.25
CA ASN A 288 -36.62 -9.19 21.77
C ASN A 288 -37.53 -9.68 22.92
N SER A 289 -37.42 -9.09 24.12
CA SER A 289 -38.31 -9.38 25.27
C SER A 289 -39.17 -8.17 25.61
#